data_AF-A0A939RFF0-F1
#
_entry.id   AF-A0A939RFF0-F1
#
_cell.length_a   1.000
_cell.length_b   1.000
_cell.length_c   1.000
_cell.angle_alpha   90.00
_cell.angle_beta   90.00
_cell.angle_gamma   90.00
#
_symmetry.space_group_name_H-M   'P 1'
#
loop_
_entity.id
_entity.type
_entity.pdbx_description
1 polymer ?
#
loop_
_entity_poly.entity_id
_entity_poly.type
_entity_poly.pdbx_seq_one_letter_code
_entity_poly.pdbx_strand_id
1 'polypeptide(L)'
;MTARAVAAPTPDAGGAPRRGLVLGGGGMLGAAWTVGALCAVEEATGCRPGAADVLLGTSAGAILAAMLAGGVRPEQLRDHQRGLPITEGPLAGVAFDYDTAVGGALPPRPRAGIGSPDLL
;
A
#
# COMPACT_ATOMS: atom_id res chain seq x y z
N MET A 1 19.87 -24.05 7.59
CA MET A 1 18.73 -23.13 7.84
C MET A 1 17.53 -23.70 7.08
N THR A 2 16.75 -24.57 7.71
CA THR A 2 15.63 -25.30 7.09
C THR A 2 14.34 -24.51 7.30
N ALA A 3 13.76 -24.00 6.22
CA ALA A 3 12.46 -23.33 6.27
C ALA A 3 11.37 -24.38 6.58
N ARG A 4 10.65 -24.22 7.70
CA ARG A 4 9.42 -24.98 7.97
C ARG A 4 8.34 -24.47 7.04
N ALA A 5 7.80 -25.35 6.20
CA ALA A 5 6.57 -25.06 5.47
C ALA A 5 5.43 -24.87 6.49
N VAL A 6 4.79 -23.70 6.48
CA VAL A 6 3.51 -23.48 7.16
C VAL A 6 2.45 -24.25 6.37
N ALA A 7 1.81 -25.21 7.02
CA ALA A 7 0.71 -25.95 6.42
C ALA A 7 -0.44 -24.99 6.08
N ALA A 8 -0.98 -25.11 4.86
CA ALA A 8 -2.16 -24.36 4.45
C ALA A 8 -3.32 -24.67 5.40
N PRO A 9 -4.05 -23.67 5.92
CA PRO A 9 -5.14 -23.96 6.84
C PRO A 9 -6.24 -24.71 6.07
N THR A 10 -6.75 -25.79 6.65
CA THR A 10 -7.94 -26.50 6.17
C THR A 10 -9.16 -25.57 6.20
N PRO A 11 -10.00 -25.52 5.15
CA PRO A 11 -11.23 -24.73 5.18
C PRO A 11 -12.12 -25.25 6.31
N ASP A 12 -12.49 -24.36 7.24
CA ASP A 12 -13.50 -24.67 8.24
C ASP A 12 -14.87 -24.70 7.53
N ALA A 13 -15.60 -25.81 7.66
CA ALA A 13 -16.80 -26.08 6.87
C ALA A 13 -18.01 -25.20 7.24
N GLY A 14 -17.86 -24.29 8.21
CA GLY A 14 -18.88 -23.33 8.63
C GLY A 14 -18.40 -21.89 8.84
N GLY A 15 -17.15 -21.56 8.46
CA GLY A 15 -16.57 -20.22 8.64
C GLY A 15 -16.85 -19.27 7.46
N ALA A 16 -16.86 -17.96 7.72
CA ALA A 16 -16.87 -16.95 6.67
C ALA A 16 -15.70 -17.19 5.68
N PRO A 17 -15.87 -16.90 4.38
CA PRO A 17 -14.83 -17.14 3.39
C PRO A 17 -13.56 -16.36 3.75
N ARG A 18 -12.42 -17.04 3.75
CA ARG A 18 -11.09 -16.42 3.91
C ARG A 18 -10.79 -15.50 2.72
N ARG A 19 -10.19 -14.35 3.00
CA ARG A 19 -9.94 -13.27 2.03
C ARG A 19 -8.47 -12.91 2.00
N GLY A 20 -7.90 -12.95 0.80
CA GLY A 20 -6.58 -12.36 0.51
C GLY A 20 -6.73 -11.10 -0.31
N LEU A 21 -5.92 -10.08 -0.03
CA LEU A 21 -5.82 -8.86 -0.81
C LEU A 21 -4.40 -8.72 -1.36
N VAL A 22 -4.29 -8.61 -2.69
CA VAL A 22 -3.02 -8.48 -3.40
C VAL A 22 -2.96 -7.12 -4.09
N LEU A 23 -1.92 -6.34 -3.78
CA LEU A 23 -1.71 -4.99 -4.29
C LEU A 23 -0.49 -4.96 -5.21
N GLY A 24 -0.71 -4.64 -6.49
CA GLY A 24 0.36 -4.49 -7.46
C GLY A 24 1.28 -3.29 -7.19
N GLY A 25 2.42 -3.25 -7.91
CA GLY A 25 3.25 -2.06 -7.98
C GLY A 25 2.67 -0.99 -8.91
N GLY A 26 3.26 0.20 -8.90
CA GLY A 26 2.86 1.29 -9.81
C GLY A 26 3.39 2.69 -9.44
N GLY A 27 4.38 2.77 -8.54
CA GLY A 27 4.88 4.04 -8.03
C GLY A 27 3.80 4.86 -7.32
N MET A 28 4.01 6.17 -7.24
CA MET A 28 3.08 7.09 -6.56
C MET A 28 1.74 7.20 -7.26
N LEU A 29 1.73 7.24 -8.60
CA LEU A 29 0.49 7.26 -9.36
C LEU A 29 -0.32 5.98 -9.10
N GLY A 30 0.31 4.80 -9.22
CA GLY A 30 -0.35 3.53 -8.93
C GLY A 30 -0.86 3.44 -7.50
N ALA A 31 -0.12 3.96 -6.51
CA ALA A 31 -0.61 4.06 -5.13
C ALA A 31 -1.87 4.93 -5.01
N ALA A 32 -1.90 6.11 -5.66
CA ALA A 32 -3.07 6.99 -5.61
C ALA A 32 -4.33 6.31 -6.20
N TRP A 33 -4.19 5.66 -7.36
CA TRP A 33 -5.28 4.88 -7.97
C TRP A 33 -5.74 3.72 -7.10
N THR A 34 -4.79 2.99 -6.50
CA THR A 34 -5.09 1.88 -5.60
C THR A 34 -5.84 2.35 -4.36
N VAL A 35 -5.47 3.48 -3.76
CA VAL A 35 -6.18 4.07 -2.62
C VAL A 35 -7.63 4.41 -2.97
N GLY A 36 -7.88 5.00 -4.14
CA GLY A 36 -9.24 5.25 -4.63
C GLY A 36 -10.04 3.95 -4.80
N ALA A 37 -9.42 2.93 -5.40
CA ALA A 37 -10.06 1.61 -5.55
C ALA A 37 -10.37 0.96 -4.21
N LEU A 38 -9.48 1.05 -3.22
CA LEU A 38 -9.71 0.52 -1.87
C LEU A 38 -10.88 1.22 -1.17
N CYS A 39 -11.02 2.53 -1.33
CA CYS A 39 -12.19 3.26 -0.82
C CYS A 39 -13.48 2.73 -1.47
N ALA A 40 -13.49 2.59 -2.80
CA ALA A 40 -14.65 2.09 -3.54
C ALA A 40 -15.00 0.64 -3.18
N VAL A 41 -14.00 -0.21 -2.97
CA VAL A 41 -14.21 -1.60 -2.51
C VAL A 41 -14.82 -1.63 -1.12
N GLU A 42 -14.31 -0.82 -0.19
CA GLU A 42 -14.85 -0.74 1.17
C GLU A 42 -16.30 -0.22 1.16
N GLU A 43 -16.58 0.81 0.37
CA GLU A 43 -17.93 1.36 0.20
C GLU A 43 -18.91 0.34 -0.42
N ALA A 44 -18.51 -0.32 -1.51
CA ALA A 44 -19.38 -1.23 -2.25
C ALA A 44 -19.64 -2.56 -1.50
N THR A 45 -18.72 -3.00 -0.66
CA THR A 45 -18.77 -4.33 -0.03
C THR A 45 -18.96 -4.30 1.48
N GLY A 46 -18.78 -3.14 2.12
CA GLY A 46 -18.68 -3.01 3.59
C GLY A 46 -17.46 -3.73 4.20
N CYS A 47 -16.61 -4.35 3.38
CA CYS A 47 -15.50 -5.15 3.85
C CYS A 47 -14.26 -4.26 3.99
N ARG A 48 -13.71 -4.19 5.20
CA ARG A 48 -12.49 -3.42 5.47
C ARG A 48 -11.29 -4.08 4.77
N PRO A 49 -10.58 -3.39 3.86
CA PRO A 49 -9.47 -3.99 3.13
C PRO A 49 -8.33 -4.46 4.03
N GLY A 50 -8.03 -3.71 5.10
CA GLY A 50 -7.02 -4.09 6.09
C GLY A 50 -7.39 -5.27 6.99
N ALA A 51 -8.64 -5.77 6.91
CA ALA A 51 -9.10 -6.95 7.65
C ALA A 51 -9.00 -8.26 6.83
N ALA A 52 -8.35 -8.24 5.67
CA ALA A 52 -8.03 -9.46 4.93
C ALA A 52 -7.11 -10.37 5.75
N ASP A 53 -7.31 -11.69 5.66
CA ASP A 53 -6.47 -12.69 6.34
C ASP A 53 -5.02 -12.65 5.82
N VAL A 54 -4.84 -12.23 4.57
CA VAL A 54 -3.54 -12.07 3.93
C VAL A 54 -3.50 -10.75 3.17
N LEU A 55 -2.49 -9.94 3.48
CA LEU A 55 -2.14 -8.72 2.75
C LEU A 55 -0.81 -8.95 2.05
N LEU A 56 -0.81 -8.87 0.72
CA LEU A 56 0.39 -8.99 -0.11
C LEU A 56 0.53 -7.73 -0.95
N GLY A 57 1.74 -7.21 -1.07
CA GLY A 57 2.00 -6.09 -1.97
C GLY A 57 3.42 -6.06 -2.52
N THR A 58 3.57 -5.42 -3.67
CA THR A 58 4.87 -5.21 -4.33
C THR A 58 5.12 -3.72 -4.54
N SER A 59 6.34 -3.22 -4.24
CA SER A 59 6.69 -1.80 -4.39
C SER A 59 5.68 -0.88 -3.68
N ALA A 60 5.03 0.05 -4.38
CA ALA A 60 3.97 0.88 -3.85
C ALA A 60 2.85 0.08 -3.16
N GLY A 61 2.47 -1.08 -3.72
CA GLY A 61 1.50 -1.98 -3.11
C GLY A 61 1.97 -2.58 -1.78
N ALA A 62 3.29 -2.80 -1.60
CA ALA A 62 3.84 -3.29 -0.33
C ALA A 62 3.70 -2.26 0.79
N ILE A 63 3.93 -0.98 0.45
CA ILE A 63 3.74 0.15 1.37
C ILE A 63 2.27 0.23 1.79
N LEU A 64 1.34 0.19 0.83
CA LEU A 64 -0.10 0.22 1.11
C LEU A 64 -0.55 -1.00 1.94
N ALA A 65 -0.08 -2.20 1.60
CA ALA A 65 -0.38 -3.41 2.36
C ALA A 65 0.10 -3.28 3.82
N ALA A 66 1.30 -2.76 4.05
CA ALA A 66 1.83 -2.51 5.39
C ALA A 66 1.02 -1.45 6.16
N MET A 67 0.62 -0.36 5.51
CA MET A 67 -0.22 0.67 6.12
C MET A 67 -1.60 0.12 6.52
N LEU A 68 -2.25 -0.63 5.63
CA LEU A 68 -3.53 -1.29 5.91
C LEU A 68 -3.40 -2.29 7.07
N ALA A 69 -2.34 -3.10 7.09
CA ALA A 69 -2.04 -4.01 8.20
C ALA A 69 -1.81 -3.27 9.52
N GLY A 70 -1.19 -2.08 9.45
CA GLY A 70 -0.98 -1.18 10.58
C GLY A 70 -2.24 -0.41 11.03
N GLY A 71 -3.41 -0.71 10.45
CA GLY A 71 -4.69 -0.11 10.84
C GLY A 71 -5.01 1.23 10.16
N VAL A 72 -4.22 1.65 9.17
CA VAL A 72 -4.55 2.84 8.38
C VAL A 72 -5.75 2.54 7.49
N ARG A 73 -6.74 3.42 7.50
CA ARG A 73 -7.95 3.29 6.67
C ARG A 73 -7.71 3.86 5.26
N PRO A 74 -8.34 3.28 4.22
CA PRO A 74 -8.27 3.83 2.86
C PRO A 74 -8.65 5.31 2.77
N GLU A 75 -9.66 5.73 3.53
CA GLU A 75 -10.10 7.13 3.60
C GLU A 75 -9.02 8.08 4.16
N GLN A 76 -8.26 7.65 5.18
CA GLN A 76 -7.14 8.43 5.73
C GLN A 76 -6.02 8.58 4.71
N LEU A 77 -5.72 7.52 3.94
CA LEU A 77 -4.73 7.57 2.86
C LEU A 77 -5.15 8.53 1.75
N ARG A 78 -6.43 8.49 1.35
CA ARG A 78 -7.01 9.41 0.36
C ARG A 78 -6.92 10.85 0.83
N ASP A 79 -7.32 11.10 2.08
CA ASP A 79 -7.37 12.45 2.62
C ASP A 79 -5.96 13.02 2.83
N HIS A 80 -5.01 12.20 3.26
CA HIS A 80 -3.60 12.55 3.34
C HIS A 80 -2.99 12.87 1.95
N GLN A 81 -3.33 12.10 0.91
CA GLN A 81 -2.94 12.41 -0.49
C GLN A 81 -3.54 13.73 -1.01
N ARG A 82 -4.68 14.16 -0.47
CA ARG A 82 -5.33 15.43 -0.82
C ARG A 82 -4.84 16.61 0.03
N GLY A 83 -3.87 16.39 0.93
CA GLY A 83 -3.37 17.41 1.84
C GLY A 83 -4.35 17.81 2.94
N LEU A 84 -5.35 16.98 3.22
CA LEU A 84 -6.28 17.20 4.32
C LEU A 84 -5.60 16.80 5.64
N PRO A 85 -5.82 17.57 6.73
CA PRO A 85 -5.20 17.26 8.01
C PRO A 85 -5.74 15.94 8.57
N ILE A 86 -4.84 15.01 8.89
CA ILE A 86 -5.15 13.79 9.62
C ILE A 86 -4.76 13.99 11.08
N THR A 87 -5.76 14.04 11.96
CA THR A 87 -5.56 14.33 13.40
C THR A 87 -5.60 13.09 14.28
N GLU A 88 -6.03 11.95 13.74
CA GLU A 88 -6.24 10.71 14.49
C GLU A 88 -5.71 9.48 13.75
N GLY A 89 -5.41 8.43 14.52
CA GLY A 89 -4.96 7.13 14.02
C GLY A 89 -3.47 7.11 13.60
N PRO A 90 -3.03 6.05 12.91
CA PRO A 90 -1.60 5.80 12.67
C PRO A 90 -0.91 6.81 11.74
N LEU A 91 -1.67 7.61 11.00
CA LEU A 91 -1.16 8.70 10.14
C LEU A 91 -1.21 10.08 10.82
N ALA A 92 -1.68 10.19 12.06
CA ALA A 92 -1.77 11.47 12.74
C ALA A 92 -0.38 12.15 12.85
N GLY A 93 -0.28 13.38 12.37
CA GLY A 93 0.98 14.15 12.38
C GLY A 93 2.05 13.67 11.40
N VAL A 94 1.77 12.66 10.58
CA VAL A 94 2.66 12.26 9.48
C VAL A 94 2.49 13.25 8.34
N ALA A 95 3.63 13.69 7.78
CA ALA A 95 3.67 14.50 6.57
C ALA A 95 4.46 13.77 5.50
N PHE A 96 3.96 13.78 4.27
CA PHE A 96 4.64 13.21 3.12
C PHE A 96 4.42 14.10 1.90
N ASP A 97 5.51 14.46 1.21
CA ASP A 97 5.43 15.20 -0.05
C ASP A 97 5.09 14.24 -1.20
N TYR A 98 3.83 14.20 -1.58
CA TYR A 98 3.35 13.34 -2.67
C TYR A 98 3.86 13.76 -4.05
N ASP A 99 4.29 15.02 -4.22
CA ASP A 99 4.69 15.56 -5.52
C ASP A 99 6.16 15.30 -5.83
N THR A 100 7.04 15.32 -4.82
CA THR A 100 8.49 15.26 -5.08
C THR A 100 9.24 14.13 -4.37
N ALA A 101 8.66 13.47 -3.37
CA ALA A 101 9.41 12.52 -2.52
C ALA A 101 10.00 11.31 -3.26
N VAL A 102 9.50 10.96 -4.45
CA VAL A 102 10.01 9.83 -5.26
C VAL A 102 10.52 10.27 -6.64
N GLY A 103 10.77 11.56 -6.82
CA GLY A 103 10.96 12.18 -8.13
C GLY A 103 9.69 12.88 -8.59
N GLY A 104 9.85 14.06 -9.17
CA GLY A 104 8.74 14.86 -9.67
C GLY A 104 8.03 14.23 -10.87
N ALA A 105 6.99 14.91 -11.35
CA ALA A 105 6.16 14.47 -12.47
C ALA A 105 6.93 14.26 -13.79
N LEU A 106 8.13 14.83 -13.93
CA LEU A 106 8.95 14.74 -15.13
C LEU A 106 10.23 13.95 -14.85
N PRO A 107 10.66 13.08 -15.79
CA PRO A 107 11.94 12.40 -15.66
C PRO A 107 13.08 13.43 -15.61
N PRO A 108 14.16 13.16 -14.85
CA PRO A 108 15.34 14.01 -14.86
C PRO A 108 15.95 14.06 -16.26
N ARG A 109 16.58 15.18 -16.62
CA ARG A 109 17.30 15.30 -17.90
C ARG A 109 18.40 14.22 -17.98
N PRO A 110 18.57 13.54 -19.13
CA PRO A 110 19.68 12.61 -19.32
C PRO A 110 21.00 13.32 -19.02
N ARG A 111 21.89 12.66 -18.26
CA ARG A 111 23.25 13.15 -17.97
C ARG A 111 24.25 12.11 -18.44
N ALA A 112 25.28 12.55 -19.16
CA ALA A 112 26.42 11.70 -19.47
C ALA A 112 27.19 11.47 -18.17
N GLY A 113 27.15 10.24 -17.64
CA GLY A 113 27.81 9.86 -16.40
C GLY A 113 27.79 8.34 -16.23
N ILE A 114 28.77 7.81 -15.49
CA ILE A 114 28.82 6.40 -15.11
C ILE A 114 27.84 6.24 -13.93
N GLY A 115 26.73 5.51 -14.14
CA GLY A 115 25.59 5.27 -13.23
C GLY A 115 25.72 5.69 -11.76
N SER A 116 25.52 4.77 -10.81
CA SER A 116 25.88 5.00 -9.41
C SER A 116 27.31 4.54 -9.21
N PRO A 117 28.31 5.45 -9.14
CA PRO A 117 29.70 5.05 -8.89
C PRO A 117 29.86 4.34 -7.54
N ASP A 118 28.95 4.56 -6.59
CA ASP A 118 28.92 3.84 -5.30
C ASP A 118 28.52 2.35 -5.41
N LEU A 119 28.05 1.92 -6.60
CA LEU A 119 27.72 0.53 -6.91
C LEU A 119 28.78 -0.16 -7.79
N LEU A 120 29.90 0.51 -8.08
CA LEU A 120 31.04 0.00 -8.84
C LEU A 120 32.24 -0.22 -7.91
#